data_AF-A0A0P8BNH7-F1
#
_entry.id   AF-A0A0P8BNH7-F1
#
_cell.length_a   1.000
_cell.length_b   1.000
_cell.length_c   1.000
_cell.angle_alpha   90.00
_cell.angle_beta   90.00
_cell.angle_gamma   90.00
#
_symmetry.space_group_name_H-M   'P 1'
#
loop_
_entity.id
_entity.type
_entity.pdbx_description
1 polymer ?
#
loop_
_entity_poly.entity_id
_entity_poly.type
_entity_poly.pdbx_seq_one_letter_code
_entity_poly.pdbx_strand_id
1 'polypeptide(L)'
;MSEALRKLLREGNSPTQTTITPHIGILTLHFQLYACEDLKAKRKAFTAMKAVWGKEPDLAVSETADHDALDCATWTIAALGASTQQITQRLDQVEKDIQDRIDAAILDVHREIL
;
A
#
# COMPACT_ATOMS: atom_id res chain seq x y z
N MET A 1 3.39 -3.11 -52.34
CA MET A 1 3.63 -3.16 -50.87
C MET A 1 4.87 -4.03 -50.63
N SER A 2 5.86 -3.52 -49.89
CA SER A 2 7.13 -4.23 -49.69
C SER A 2 6.98 -5.41 -48.73
N GLU A 3 7.83 -6.43 -48.91
CA GLU A 3 7.99 -7.58 -48.00
C GLU A 3 8.25 -7.11 -46.55
N ALA A 4 9.05 -6.06 -46.38
CA ALA A 4 9.35 -5.45 -45.08
C ALA A 4 8.09 -4.92 -44.38
N LEU A 5 7.19 -4.26 -45.12
CA LEU A 5 5.93 -3.76 -44.57
C LEU A 5 4.99 -4.92 -44.20
N ARG A 6 4.95 -5.98 -45.01
CA ARG A 6 4.17 -7.20 -44.71
C ARG A 6 4.69 -7.98 -43.50
N LYS A 7 5.98 -7.91 -43.22
CA LYS A 7 6.60 -8.52 -42.04
C LYS A 7 6.26 -7.72 -40.78
N LEU A 8 6.41 -6.40 -40.81
CA LEU A 8 6.05 -5.51 -39.70
C LEU A 8 4.56 -5.57 -39.34
N LEU A 9 3.66 -5.65 -40.33
CA LEU A 9 2.22 -5.81 -40.08
C LEU A 9 1.86 -7.18 -39.49
N ARG A 10 2.64 -8.22 -39.78
CA ARG A 10 2.47 -9.56 -39.16
C ARG A 10 3.03 -9.60 -37.74
N GLU A 11 4.14 -8.93 -37.49
CA GLU A 11 4.74 -8.78 -36.16
C GLU A 11 3.87 -7.91 -35.24
N GLY A 12 3.29 -6.83 -35.76
CA GLY A 12 2.38 -5.93 -35.03
C GLY A 12 1.03 -6.53 -34.65
N ASN A 13 0.66 -7.71 -35.20
CA ASN A 13 -0.55 -8.45 -34.87
C ASN A 13 -0.36 -9.52 -33.79
N SER A 14 0.82 -9.60 -33.17
CA SER A 14 1.04 -10.46 -32.01
C SER A 14 0.52 -9.73 -30.76
N PRO A 15 -0.44 -10.29 -30.00
CA PRO A 15 -0.96 -9.65 -28.78
C PRO A 15 0.02 -9.88 -27.63
N THR A 16 1.24 -9.38 -27.76
CA THR A 16 2.02 -8.99 -26.58
C THR A 16 1.74 -7.51 -26.33
N GLN A 17 0.47 -7.17 -26.12
CA GLN A 17 0.18 -5.93 -25.41
C GLN A 17 0.66 -6.17 -23.99
N THR A 18 1.81 -5.59 -23.63
CA THR A 18 2.15 -5.38 -22.23
C THR A 18 1.02 -4.56 -21.63
N THR A 19 0.16 -5.23 -20.86
CA THR A 19 -0.88 -4.58 -20.06
C THR A 19 -0.19 -3.53 -19.19
N ILE A 20 -0.44 -2.25 -19.47
CA ILE A 20 0.08 -1.12 -18.68
C ILE A 20 -0.75 -0.87 -17.41
N THR A 21 -1.84 -1.62 -17.23
CA THR A 21 -2.72 -1.48 -16.08
C THR A 21 -1.96 -1.88 -14.81
N PRO A 22 -1.76 -0.95 -13.86
CA PRO A 22 -1.12 -1.27 -12.59
C PRO A 22 -2.07 -2.12 -11.74
N HIS A 23 -1.50 -2.89 -10.82
CA HIS A 23 -2.24 -3.57 -9.77
C HIS A 23 -2.20 -2.70 -8.51
N ILE A 24 -3.31 -2.63 -7.79
CA ILE A 24 -3.41 -1.86 -6.55
C ILE A 24 -3.70 -2.82 -5.42
N GLY A 25 -2.89 -2.80 -4.36
CA GLY A 25 -3.20 -3.47 -3.10
C GLY A 25 -3.55 -2.46 -2.03
N ILE A 26 -4.58 -2.72 -1.24
CA ILE A 26 -4.99 -1.91 -0.10
C ILE A 26 -4.85 -2.76 1.15
N LEU A 27 -4.10 -2.25 2.13
CA LEU A 27 -3.95 -2.80 3.47
C LEU A 27 -4.52 -1.78 4.46
N THR A 28 -5.55 -2.17 5.19
CA THR A 28 -6.13 -1.37 6.28
C THR A 28 -5.83 -2.05 7.60
N LEU A 29 -5.23 -1.30 8.52
CA LEU A 29 -4.81 -1.73 9.84
C LEU A 29 -5.56 -0.93 10.89
N HIS A 30 -6.27 -1.62 11.77
CA HIS A 30 -6.90 -1.01 12.93
C HIS A 30 -6.01 -1.24 14.16
N PHE A 31 -5.63 -0.16 14.83
CA PHE A 31 -4.73 -0.17 15.98
C PHE A 31 -5.47 0.14 17.28
N GLN A 32 -5.02 -0.50 18.36
CA GLN A 32 -5.26 -0.09 19.73
C GLN A 32 -4.02 0.62 20.28
N LEU A 33 -4.24 1.81 20.84
CA LEU A 33 -3.26 2.57 21.60
C LEU A 33 -3.60 2.52 23.08
N TYR A 34 -2.54 2.59 23.88
CA TYR A 34 -2.63 2.70 25.33
C TYR A 34 -1.87 3.95 25.77
N ALA A 35 -2.32 4.55 26.87
CA ALA A 35 -1.64 5.68 27.52
C ALA A 35 -1.42 6.94 26.63
N CYS A 36 -2.26 7.18 25.62
CA CYS A 36 -2.27 8.46 24.91
C CYS A 36 -3.08 9.49 25.70
N GLU A 37 -2.39 10.48 26.27
CA GLU A 37 -3.02 11.56 27.07
C GLU A 37 -3.73 12.62 26.21
N ASP A 38 -3.29 12.78 24.95
CA ASP A 38 -3.88 13.73 24.01
C ASP A 38 -3.65 13.31 22.53
N LEU A 39 -4.29 14.03 21.60
CA LEU A 39 -4.16 13.79 20.16
C LEU A 39 -2.74 14.04 19.64
N LYS A 40 -1.90 14.81 20.35
CA LYS A 40 -0.52 15.06 19.96
C LYS A 40 0.34 13.83 20.26
N ALA A 41 0.13 13.17 21.40
CA ALA A 41 0.76 11.90 21.76
C ALA A 41 0.39 10.81 20.76
N LYS A 42 -0.90 10.68 20.41
CA LYS A 42 -1.36 9.77 19.35
C LYS A 42 -0.66 10.03 18.02
N ARG A 43 -0.67 11.28 17.53
CA ARG A 43 0.02 11.66 16.28
C ARG A 43 1.51 11.34 16.34
N LYS A 44 2.14 11.50 17.51
CA LYS A 44 3.54 11.18 17.72
C LYS A 44 3.80 9.67 17.57
N ALA A 45 2.94 8.82 18.13
CA ALA A 45 3.05 7.35 18.03
C ALA A 45 3.10 6.87 16.57
N PHE A 46 2.30 7.48 15.69
CA PHE A 46 2.28 7.15 14.27
C PHE A 46 3.17 8.02 13.37
N THR A 47 4.11 8.78 13.93
CA THR A 47 5.01 9.63 13.11
C THR A 47 5.77 8.81 12.07
N ALA A 48 6.16 7.58 12.43
CA ALA A 48 6.86 6.66 11.55
C ALA A 48 6.03 6.26 10.32
N MET A 49 4.69 6.18 10.43
CA MET A 49 3.80 5.82 9.31
C MET A 49 4.06 6.69 8.08
N LYS A 50 4.08 8.01 8.27
CA LYS A 50 4.33 8.98 7.20
C LYS A 50 5.82 9.17 6.91
N ALA A 51 6.67 9.09 7.93
CA ALA A 51 8.10 9.41 7.79
C ALA A 51 8.93 8.31 7.11
N VAL A 52 8.48 7.05 7.22
CA VAL A 52 9.12 5.87 6.62
C VAL A 52 8.37 5.48 5.35
N TRP A 53 7.17 4.91 5.48
CA TRP A 53 6.43 4.37 4.33
C TRP A 53 5.76 5.45 3.48
N GLY A 54 5.38 6.59 4.06
CA GLY A 54 4.85 7.72 3.28
C GLY A 54 5.85 8.39 2.33
N LYS A 55 7.14 7.99 2.35
CA LYS A 55 8.16 8.44 1.40
C LYS A 55 8.44 7.43 0.29
N GLU A 56 7.88 6.23 0.39
CA GLU A 56 8.10 5.17 -0.58
C GLU A 56 7.21 5.44 -1.80
N PRO A 57 7.77 5.54 -3.02
CA PRO A 57 7.02 6.04 -4.18
C PRO A 57 5.93 5.07 -4.65
N ASP A 58 6.03 3.81 -4.27
CA ASP A 58 5.04 2.77 -4.56
C ASP A 58 3.89 2.74 -3.55
N LEU A 59 3.96 3.53 -2.46
CA LEU A 59 2.98 3.53 -1.37
C LEU A 59 2.25 4.87 -1.22
N ALA A 60 0.97 4.80 -0.85
CA ALA A 60 0.21 5.90 -0.28
C ALA A 60 -0.27 5.50 1.12
N VAL A 61 0.06 6.31 2.13
CA VAL A 61 -0.17 5.97 3.55
C VAL A 61 -0.94 7.09 4.25
N SER A 62 -2.07 6.77 4.87
CA SER A 62 -2.87 7.74 5.61
C SER A 62 -3.65 7.12 6.76
N GLU A 63 -3.90 7.90 7.81
CA GLU A 63 -4.96 7.62 8.78
C GLU A 63 -6.31 7.92 8.11
N THR A 64 -7.21 6.94 8.09
CA THR A 64 -8.47 6.99 7.33
C THR A 64 -9.72 6.94 8.21
N ALA A 65 -9.60 6.54 9.48
CA ALA A 65 -10.66 6.66 10.48
C ALA A 65 -10.10 6.83 11.90
N ASP A 66 -11.00 7.08 12.85
CA ASP A 66 -10.73 7.24 14.29
C ASP A 66 -9.85 8.43 14.65
N HIS A 67 -9.77 9.46 13.81
CA HIS A 67 -8.83 10.60 13.98
C HIS A 67 -8.89 11.26 15.36
N ASP A 68 -10.09 11.37 15.93
CA ASP A 68 -10.33 12.03 17.23
C ASP A 68 -10.36 11.06 18.43
N ALA A 69 -10.28 9.75 18.20
CA ALA A 69 -10.16 8.75 19.25
C ALA A 69 -8.71 8.71 19.76
N LEU A 70 -8.51 8.62 21.08
CA LEU A 70 -7.17 8.55 21.69
C LEU A 70 -6.67 7.12 21.84
N ASP A 71 -7.59 6.17 21.87
CA ASP A 71 -7.36 4.75 22.15
C ASP A 71 -7.31 3.90 20.89
N CYS A 72 -7.69 4.42 19.71
CA CYS A 72 -7.57 3.71 18.45
C CYS A 72 -7.15 4.60 17.27
N ALA A 73 -6.74 3.94 16.19
CA ALA A 73 -6.46 4.57 14.91
C ALA A 73 -6.66 3.56 13.77
N THR A 74 -7.26 3.99 12.67
CA THR A 74 -7.29 3.21 11.44
C THR A 74 -6.34 3.81 10.41
N TRP A 75 -5.36 3.03 9.96
CA TRP A 75 -4.42 3.42 8.92
C TRP A 75 -4.61 2.56 7.67
N THR A 76 -4.57 3.21 6.51
CA THR A 76 -4.61 2.56 5.21
C THR A 76 -3.32 2.80 4.45
N ILE A 77 -2.81 1.73 3.84
CA ILE A 77 -1.67 1.70 2.95
C ILE A 77 -2.16 1.18 1.60
N ALA A 78 -2.04 1.98 0.55
CA ALA A 78 -2.24 1.53 -0.82
C ALA A 78 -0.87 1.34 -1.50
N ALA A 79 -0.68 0.22 -2.18
CA ALA A 79 0.54 -0.13 -2.91
C ALA A 79 0.24 -0.27 -4.41
N LEU A 80 1.17 0.20 -5.25
CA LEU A 80 1.10 0.09 -6.72
C LEU A 80 2.18 -0.86 -7.24
N GLY A 81 1.86 -1.72 -8.22
CA GLY A 81 2.77 -2.74 -8.69
C GLY A 81 2.46 -3.31 -10.07
N ALA A 82 3.41 -4.06 -10.61
CA ALA A 82 3.30 -4.67 -11.93
C ALA A 82 2.53 -6.00 -11.92
N SER A 83 2.35 -6.61 -10.74
CA SER A 83 1.58 -7.85 -10.58
C SER A 83 0.97 -7.98 -9.19
N THR A 84 -0.13 -8.75 -9.09
CA THR A 84 -0.75 -9.16 -7.81
C THR A 84 0.25 -9.82 -6.86
N GLN A 85 1.16 -10.64 -7.37
CA GLN A 85 2.16 -11.32 -6.54
C GLN A 85 3.13 -10.32 -5.90
N GLN A 86 3.63 -9.36 -6.70
CA GLN A 86 4.52 -8.30 -6.20
C GLN A 86 3.80 -7.45 -5.14
N ILE A 87 2.55 -7.07 -5.39
CA ILE A 87 1.72 -6.33 -4.44
C ILE A 87 1.54 -7.10 -3.13
N THR A 88 1.19 -8.37 -3.20
CA THR A 88 0.95 -9.20 -2.01
C THR A 88 2.21 -9.27 -1.14
N GLN A 89 3.36 -9.58 -1.75
CA GLN A 89 4.64 -9.62 -1.06
C GLN A 89 5.02 -8.26 -0.46
N ARG A 90 4.71 -7.17 -1.16
CA ARG A 90 4.99 -5.82 -0.69
C ARG A 90 4.14 -5.47 0.52
N LEU A 91 2.84 -5.77 0.49
CA LEU A 91 1.95 -5.56 1.62
C LEU A 91 2.33 -6.44 2.82
N ASP A 92 2.74 -7.68 2.60
CA ASP A 92 3.26 -8.57 3.66
C ASP A 92 4.47 -7.96 4.38
N GLN A 93 5.42 -7.44 3.60
CA GLN A 93 6.62 -6.82 4.14
C GLN A 93 6.28 -5.55 4.93
N VAL A 94 5.40 -4.70 4.37
CA VAL A 94 4.99 -3.45 5.03
C VAL A 94 4.22 -3.72 6.31
N GLU A 95 3.28 -4.67 6.33
CA GLU A 95 2.54 -5.05 7.54
C GLU A 95 3.49 -5.50 8.65
N LYS A 96 4.45 -6.38 8.31
CA LYS A 96 5.46 -6.86 9.26
C LYS A 96 6.33 -5.72 9.79
N ASP A 97 6.83 -4.87 8.91
CA ASP A 97 7.68 -3.74 9.33
C ASP A 97 6.91 -2.75 10.21
N ILE A 98 5.61 -2.56 9.95
CA ILE A 98 4.72 -1.73 10.78
C ILE A 98 4.53 -2.38 12.15
N GLN A 99 4.25 -3.68 12.21
CA GLN A 99 4.07 -4.42 13.45
C GLN A 99 5.33 -4.37 14.34
N ASP A 100 6.52 -4.42 13.73
CA ASP A 100 7.79 -4.38 14.47
C ASP A 100 8.18 -2.97 14.93
N ARG A 101 7.74 -1.92 14.23
CA ARG A 101 8.18 -0.52 14.45
C ARG A 101 7.18 0.33 15.21
N ILE A 102 5.88 0.09 15.03
CA ILE A 102 4.83 0.87 15.67
C ILE A 102 4.48 0.20 17.00
N ASP A 103 4.68 0.93 18.10
CA ASP A 103 4.34 0.50 19.45
C ASP A 103 2.83 0.65 19.71
N ALA A 104 2.02 -0.07 18.94
CA ALA A 104 0.57 -0.15 19.07
C ALA A 104 0.11 -1.53 18.59
N ALA A 105 -0.87 -2.12 19.29
CA ALA A 105 -1.38 -3.44 18.93
C ALA A 105 -2.27 -3.33 17.69
N ILE A 106 -2.05 -4.17 16.68
CA ILE A 106 -2.96 -4.31 15.54
C ILE A 106 -4.11 -5.24 15.96
N LEU A 107 -5.34 -4.73 15.92
CA LEU A 107 -6.55 -5.45 16.28
C LEU A 107 -7.22 -6.11 15.07
N ASP A 108 -7.15 -5.46 13.91
CA ASP A 108 -7.76 -5.96 12.68
C ASP A 108 -6.91 -5.60 11.46
N VAL A 109 -6.96 -6.49 10.47
CA VAL A 109 -6.20 -6.40 9.22
C VAL A 109 -7.14 -6.74 8.07
N HIS A 110 -7.37 -5.76 7.19
CA HIS A 110 -8.15 -5.95 5.97
C HIS A 110 -7.25 -5.74 4.75
N ARG A 111 -7.37 -6.65 3.77
CA ARG A 111 -6.59 -6.63 2.54
C ARG A 111 -7.49 -6.78 1.32
N GLU A 112 -7.26 -5.93 0.33
CA GLU A 112 -7.97 -5.94 -0.95
C GLU A 112 -6.97 -5.75 -2.09
N ILE A 113 -7.13 -6.48 -3.19
CA ILE A 113 -6.34 -6.29 -4.41
C ILE A 113 -7.30 -6.01 -5.57
N LEU A 114 -7.03 -4.92 -6.30
CA LEU A 114 -7.82 -4.40 -7.42
C LEU A 114 -7.08 -4.59 -8.75
#